data_AF-A0A1Y0BAN1-F1
#
_entry.id   AF-A0A1Y0BAN1-F1
#
_cell.length_a   1.000
_cell.length_b   1.000
_cell.length_c   1.000
_cell.angle_alpha   90.00
_cell.angle_beta   90.00
_cell.angle_gamma   90.00
#
_symmetry.space_group_name_H-M   'P 1'
#
loop_
_entity.id
_entity.type
_entity.pdbx_description
1 polymer ?
#
loop_
_entity_poly.entity_id
_entity_poly.type
_entity_poly.pdbx_seq_one_letter_code
_entity_poly.pdbx_strand_id
1 'polypeptide(L)'
;MRRHGGFSAIELIGTATVLAIVTTFGLIGITKARASVRLSGAAREYASYVEKARIFSIRRHADDAAERASIVINADQTSYDVTLDLDGDGGNDTRTINLPSGIKFDTVESISFDWRGRTMSTVAGVTTPNAQVQIRLLSSDDSISIDVTGSGDITIDSQVFDDAVPTVSLNVGDLSAGSSGSGTTSPSTSEPTSSATPTPIPVDVTDSVPTPTPIIDIGDGLPVATPTPSATATPTPAPTPTATPTATPTPTPTPMACTINVDKIAVIMSSDGTATIKVSHDANTSVSITATSSKASDLQVTPGGAQLVGAGSATTFTLKSKKSTGIYTVTFSGGCGSKTVAVTVLL
;
A
#
# COMPACT_ATOMS: atom_id res chain seq x y z
N MET A 1 17.63 74.29 35.98
CA MET A 1 17.35 73.90 34.58
C MET A 1 17.99 72.54 34.33
N ARG A 2 17.20 71.46 34.23
CA ARG A 2 17.72 70.11 33.94
C ARG A 2 18.00 70.02 32.44
N ARG A 3 19.27 69.81 32.06
CA ARG A 3 19.64 69.56 30.67
C ARG A 3 19.13 68.17 30.28
N HIS A 4 18.16 68.10 29.38
CA HIS A 4 17.78 66.86 28.73
C HIS A 4 18.95 66.42 27.84
N GLY A 5 19.61 65.33 28.23
CA GLY A 5 20.64 64.72 27.38
C GLY A 5 19.97 64.12 26.15
N GLY A 6 20.24 64.69 24.97
CA GLY A 6 19.84 64.07 23.71
C GLY A 6 20.68 62.81 23.45
N PHE A 7 20.08 61.82 22.78
CA PHE A 7 20.75 60.59 22.35
C PHE A 7 22.04 60.91 21.58
N SER A 8 23.15 60.27 21.96
CA SER A 8 24.42 60.40 21.24
C SER A 8 24.33 59.65 19.91
N ALA A 9 24.97 60.19 18.85
CA ALA A 9 25.02 59.53 17.54
C ALA A 9 25.57 58.08 17.62
N ILE A 10 26.47 57.81 18.57
CA ILE A 10 27.05 56.48 18.77
C ILE A 10 26.07 55.49 19.41
N GLU A 11 25.17 55.99 20.26
CA GLU A 11 24.12 55.21 20.92
C GLU A 11 23.00 54.87 19.92
N LEU A 12 22.71 55.78 19.00
CA LEU A 12 21.78 55.53 17.88
C LEU A 12 22.33 54.49 16.92
N ILE A 13 23.63 54.53 16.60
CA ILE A 13 24.28 53.48 15.79
C ILE A 13 24.25 52.14 16.54
N GLY A 14 24.62 52.12 17.83
CA GLY A 14 24.60 50.89 18.63
C GLY A 14 23.22 50.24 18.70
N THR A 15 22.17 51.03 18.95
CA THR A 15 20.78 50.54 18.98
C THR A 15 20.31 50.06 17.61
N ALA A 16 20.64 50.76 16.52
CA ALA A 16 20.34 50.32 15.17
C ALA A 16 21.05 49.00 14.81
N THR A 17 22.31 48.83 15.22
CA THR A 17 23.06 47.57 15.00
C THR A 17 22.43 46.41 15.75
N VAL A 18 22.10 46.59 17.03
CA VAL A 18 21.44 45.53 17.82
C VAL A 18 20.07 45.18 17.22
N LEU A 19 19.29 46.17 16.81
CA LEU A 19 17.99 45.93 16.17
C LEU A 19 18.15 45.16 14.85
N ALA A 20 19.14 45.49 14.02
CA ALA A 20 19.40 44.78 12.77
C ALA A 20 19.78 43.31 13.02
N ILE A 21 20.64 43.04 14.01
CA ILE A 21 21.03 41.68 14.41
C ILE A 21 19.81 40.88 14.88
N VAL A 22 19.03 41.43 15.81
CA VAL A 22 17.83 40.77 16.36
C VAL A 22 16.78 40.52 15.27
N THR A 23 16.56 41.48 14.37
CA THR A 23 15.62 41.32 13.25
C THR A 23 16.07 40.21 12.31
N THR A 24 17.37 40.12 12.02
CA THR A 24 17.92 39.07 11.15
C THR A 24 17.73 37.68 11.76
N PHE A 25 18.09 37.50 13.04
CA PHE A 25 17.85 36.24 13.75
C PHE A 25 16.36 35.89 13.83
N GLY A 26 15.50 36.89 14.07
CA GLY A 26 14.05 36.71 14.09
C GLY A 26 13.50 36.21 12.76
N LEU A 27 13.94 36.79 11.64
CA LEU A 27 13.49 36.38 10.30
C LEU A 27 13.93 34.95 9.96
N ILE A 28 15.18 34.57 10.27
CA ILE A 28 15.69 33.21 10.07
C ILE A 28 14.92 32.20 10.95
N GLY A 29 14.62 32.56 12.20
CA GLY A 29 13.83 31.71 13.09
C GLY A 29 12.41 31.46 12.56
N ILE A 30 11.74 32.50 12.05
CA ILE A 30 10.39 32.40 11.51
C ILE A 30 10.34 31.56 10.23
N THR A 31 11.30 31.71 9.32
CA THR A 31 11.33 30.93 8.08
C THR A 31 11.56 29.45 8.38
N LYS A 32 12.47 29.12 9.30
CA LYS A 32 12.71 27.75 9.76
C LYS A 32 11.48 27.14 10.43
N ALA A 33 10.84 27.86 11.35
CA ALA A 33 9.64 27.38 12.02
C ALA A 33 8.49 27.11 11.04
N ARG A 34 8.30 27.99 10.04
CA ARG A 34 7.29 27.78 8.98
C ARG A 34 7.62 26.58 8.09
N ALA A 35 8.89 26.36 7.75
CA ALA A 35 9.32 25.21 6.98
C ALA A 35 9.07 23.90 7.74
N SER A 36 9.39 23.85 9.03
CA SER A 36 9.15 22.70 9.90
C SER A 36 7.65 22.37 10.05
N VAL A 37 6.79 23.37 10.25
CA VAL A 37 5.33 23.15 10.29
C VAL A 37 4.81 22.58 8.97
N ARG A 38 5.26 23.11 7.82
CA ARG A 38 4.89 22.57 6.51
C ARG A 38 5.37 21.14 6.32
N LEU A 39 6.60 20.83 6.75
CA LEU A 39 7.18 19.50 6.69
C LEU A 39 6.34 18.49 7.49
N SER A 40 6.00 18.83 8.73
CA SER A 40 5.14 17.98 9.58
C SER A 40 3.73 17.79 9.00
N GLY A 41 3.15 18.84 8.42
CA GLY A 41 1.85 18.77 7.75
C GLY A 41 1.88 17.85 6.53
N ALA A 42 2.90 18.01 5.67
CA ALA A 42 3.08 17.18 4.49
C ALA A 42 3.33 15.71 4.84
N ALA A 43 4.15 15.43 5.86
CA ALA A 43 4.41 14.08 6.34
C ALA A 43 3.13 13.39 6.85
N ARG A 44 2.31 14.09 7.63
CA ARG A 44 1.03 13.58 8.15
C ARG A 44 0.00 13.38 7.04
N GLU A 45 -0.05 14.28 6.06
CA GLU A 45 -0.92 14.13 4.91
C GLU A 45 -0.56 12.90 4.09
N TYR A 46 0.73 12.72 3.78
CA TYR A 46 1.24 11.54 3.10
C TYR A 46 0.90 10.26 3.88
N ALA A 47 1.23 10.20 5.18
CA ALA A 47 0.90 9.06 6.03
C ALA A 47 -0.61 8.76 6.06
N SER A 48 -1.46 9.78 6.06
CA SER A 48 -2.92 9.60 5.99
C SER A 48 -3.36 8.94 4.68
N TYR A 49 -2.76 9.28 3.55
CA TYR A 49 -3.06 8.61 2.28
C TYR A 49 -2.53 7.19 2.23
N VAL A 50 -1.37 6.92 2.82
CA VAL A 50 -0.83 5.56 2.98
C VAL A 50 -1.80 4.68 3.77
N GLU A 51 -2.32 5.17 4.89
CA GLU A 51 -3.34 4.47 5.67
C GLU A 51 -4.65 4.27 4.90
N LYS A 52 -5.10 5.29 4.16
CA LYS A 52 -6.31 5.18 3.33
C LYS A 52 -6.15 4.11 2.25
N ALA A 53 -5.01 4.06 1.57
CA ALA A 53 -4.72 3.03 0.58
C ALA A 53 -4.73 1.64 1.20
N ARG A 54 -4.13 1.48 2.39
CA ARG A 54 -4.16 0.21 3.12
C ARG A 54 -5.58 -0.25 3.43
N ILE A 55 -6.39 0.62 4.03
CA ILE A 55 -7.79 0.31 4.36
C ILE A 55 -8.59 -0.02 3.10
N PHE A 56 -8.33 0.70 2.00
CA PHE A 56 -8.99 0.47 0.73
C PHE A 56 -8.65 -0.91 0.14
N SER A 57 -7.37 -1.27 0.05
CA SER A 57 -6.94 -2.59 -0.44
C SER A 57 -7.56 -3.73 0.38
N ILE A 58 -7.66 -3.57 1.71
CA ILE A 58 -8.31 -4.56 2.58
C ILE A 58 -9.81 -4.67 2.28
N ARG A 59 -10.53 -3.54 2.21
CA ARG A 59 -11.98 -3.54 1.97
C ARG A 59 -12.35 -4.16 0.63
N ARG A 60 -11.57 -3.84 -0.40
CA ARG A 60 -11.81 -4.33 -1.75
C ARG A 60 -11.33 -5.76 -1.99
N HIS A 61 -10.58 -6.34 -1.05
CA HIS A 61 -9.88 -7.61 -1.24
C HIS A 61 -9.00 -7.58 -2.49
N ALA A 62 -8.20 -6.51 -2.64
CA ALA A 62 -7.38 -6.30 -3.81
C ALA A 62 -6.19 -7.27 -3.87
N ASP A 63 -6.39 -8.42 -4.53
CA ASP A 63 -5.36 -9.43 -4.78
C ASP A 63 -4.52 -9.07 -6.03
N ASP A 64 -5.17 -8.57 -7.07
CA ASP A 64 -4.53 -8.21 -8.34
C ASP A 64 -3.82 -6.85 -8.25
N ALA A 65 -2.63 -6.75 -8.86
CA ALA A 65 -1.83 -5.53 -8.80
C ALA A 65 -2.53 -4.29 -9.36
N ALA A 66 -3.45 -4.45 -10.32
CA ALA A 66 -4.23 -3.37 -10.90
C ALA A 66 -5.33 -2.83 -9.96
N GLU A 67 -5.77 -3.65 -9.01
CA GLU A 67 -6.84 -3.29 -8.06
C GLU A 67 -6.31 -2.73 -6.75
N ARG A 68 -5.03 -2.97 -6.44
CA ARG A 68 -4.40 -2.49 -5.21
C ARG A 68 -4.33 -0.98 -5.20
N ALA A 69 -4.74 -0.40 -4.07
CA ALA A 69 -4.43 1.01 -3.86
C ALA A 69 -2.91 1.17 -3.72
N SER A 70 -2.42 2.24 -4.32
CA SER A 70 -1.00 2.54 -4.36
C SER A 70 -0.72 4.03 -4.20
N ILE A 71 0.45 4.31 -3.66
CA ILE A 71 1.03 5.64 -3.54
C ILE A 71 2.36 5.60 -4.28
N VAL A 72 2.48 6.40 -5.34
CA VAL A 72 3.68 6.46 -6.17
C VAL A 72 4.33 7.83 -5.98
N ILE A 73 5.55 7.87 -5.46
CA ILE A 73 6.32 9.11 -5.44
C ILE A 73 6.77 9.42 -6.86
N ASN A 74 6.54 10.64 -7.32
CA ASN A 74 6.89 11.05 -8.68
C ASN A 74 8.39 11.34 -8.81
N ALA A 75 8.91 11.28 -10.04
CA ALA A 75 10.33 11.47 -10.32
C ALA A 75 10.87 12.87 -9.95
N ASP A 76 9.98 13.86 -9.82
CA ASP A 76 10.30 15.21 -9.37
C ASP A 76 10.59 15.29 -7.86
N GLN A 77 10.27 14.23 -7.10
CA GLN A 77 10.33 14.16 -5.63
C GLN A 77 9.50 15.23 -4.91
N THR A 78 8.69 16.00 -5.62
CA THR A 78 7.87 17.10 -5.08
C THR A 78 6.39 16.82 -5.19
N SER A 79 6.00 15.69 -5.75
CA SER A 79 4.62 15.24 -5.82
C SER A 79 4.53 13.72 -5.66
N TYR A 80 3.34 13.24 -5.39
CA TYR A 80 3.03 11.82 -5.36
C TYR A 80 1.62 11.56 -5.87
N ASP A 81 1.44 10.43 -6.53
CA ASP A 81 0.18 9.98 -7.07
C ASP A 81 -0.47 8.98 -6.11
N VAL A 82 -1.71 9.27 -5.72
CA VAL A 82 -2.53 8.37 -4.90
C VAL A 82 -3.55 7.71 -5.80
N THR A 83 -3.50 6.40 -5.90
CA THR A 83 -4.43 5.59 -6.67
C THR A 83 -5.32 4.78 -5.73
N LEU A 84 -6.60 5.15 -5.64
CA LEU A 84 -7.65 4.46 -4.88
C LEU A 84 -9.03 4.93 -5.39
N ASP A 85 -10.11 4.26 -5.02
CA ASP A 85 -11.49 4.67 -5.36
C ASP A 85 -11.87 5.96 -4.61
N LEU A 86 -11.67 7.12 -5.25
CA LEU A 86 -11.82 8.42 -4.60
C LEU A 86 -13.27 8.89 -4.61
N ASP A 87 -14.07 8.43 -5.57
CA ASP A 87 -15.47 8.82 -5.77
C ASP A 87 -16.49 7.76 -5.32
N GLY A 88 -16.04 6.54 -5.02
CA GLY A 88 -16.86 5.44 -4.50
C GLY A 88 -17.60 4.67 -5.59
N ASP A 89 -17.20 4.80 -6.86
CA ASP A 89 -17.85 4.15 -8.01
C ASP A 89 -17.37 2.70 -8.23
N GLY A 90 -16.34 2.28 -7.49
CA GLY A 90 -15.74 0.97 -7.61
C GLY A 90 -14.64 0.88 -8.67
N GLY A 91 -14.19 1.98 -9.25
CA GLY A 91 -12.95 2.10 -10.02
C GLY A 91 -11.77 2.54 -9.15
N ASN A 92 -10.57 2.53 -9.71
CA ASN A 92 -9.40 3.15 -9.08
C ASN A 92 -9.15 4.50 -9.76
N ASP A 93 -9.16 5.58 -8.98
CA ASP A 93 -8.82 6.91 -9.45
C ASP A 93 -7.42 7.31 -9.02
N THR A 94 -6.67 7.92 -9.94
CA THR A 94 -5.36 8.48 -9.61
C THR A 94 -5.47 9.99 -9.41
N ARG A 95 -5.01 10.46 -8.25
CA ARG A 95 -4.88 11.88 -7.93
C ARG A 95 -3.44 12.23 -7.57
N THR A 96 -2.89 13.20 -8.27
CA THR A 96 -1.59 13.80 -7.94
C THR A 96 -1.72 14.82 -6.81
N ILE A 97 -0.84 14.72 -5.81
CA ILE A 97 -0.74 15.64 -4.69
C ILE A 97 0.64 16.28 -4.71
N ASN A 98 0.66 17.61 -4.73
CA ASN A 98 1.89 18.40 -4.73
C ASN A 98 2.30 18.73 -3.31
N LEU A 99 3.57 18.52 -2.99
CA LEU A 99 4.15 18.91 -1.72
C LEU A 99 4.26 20.45 -1.61
N PRO A 100 4.17 21.01 -0.40
CA PRO A 100 4.43 22.43 -0.19
C PRO A 100 5.85 22.82 -0.62
N SER A 101 6.03 24.07 -1.04
CA SER A 101 7.31 24.60 -1.51
C SER A 101 8.46 24.36 -0.50
N GLY A 102 9.58 23.83 -0.97
CA GLY A 102 10.77 23.58 -0.14
C GLY A 102 10.73 22.26 0.62
N ILE A 103 9.79 21.37 0.29
CA ILE A 103 9.74 20.00 0.77
C ILE A 103 9.89 19.04 -0.41
N LYS A 104 10.67 17.98 -0.23
CA LYS A 104 10.84 16.91 -1.21
C LYS A 104 11.00 15.55 -0.54
N PHE A 105 10.73 14.48 -1.26
CA PHE A 105 11.12 13.13 -0.87
C PHE A 105 12.63 12.92 -1.07
N ASP A 106 13.25 12.11 -0.22
CA ASP A 106 14.67 11.70 -0.38
C ASP A 106 14.83 10.69 -1.51
N THR A 107 13.91 9.74 -1.61
CA THR A 107 13.90 8.63 -2.58
C THR A 107 12.60 8.59 -3.37
N VAL A 108 12.66 8.01 -4.57
CA VAL A 108 11.49 7.72 -5.40
C VAL A 108 11.12 6.26 -5.17
N GLU A 109 9.97 6.05 -4.55
CA GLU A 109 9.47 4.74 -4.14
C GLU A 109 7.95 4.68 -4.32
N SER A 110 7.44 3.50 -4.64
CA SER A 110 6.00 3.23 -4.68
C SER A 110 5.64 2.24 -3.59
N ILE A 111 4.51 2.50 -2.93
CA ILE A 111 3.95 1.65 -1.88
C ILE A 111 2.56 1.21 -2.31
N SER A 112 2.28 -0.07 -2.21
CA SER A 112 0.93 -0.62 -2.35
C SER A 112 0.65 -1.63 -1.23
N PHE A 113 -0.60 -2.03 -1.09
CA PHE A 113 -1.01 -2.99 -0.07
C PHE A 113 -1.76 -4.16 -0.69
N ASP A 114 -1.49 -5.37 -0.21
CA ASP A 114 -2.30 -6.55 -0.52
C ASP A 114 -3.64 -6.52 0.25
N TRP A 115 -4.54 -7.45 -0.04
CA TRP A 115 -5.84 -7.57 0.66
C TRP A 115 -5.72 -7.84 2.16
N ARG A 116 -4.56 -8.26 2.66
CA ARG A 116 -4.27 -8.45 4.09
C ARG A 116 -3.71 -7.19 4.74
N GLY A 117 -3.53 -6.12 3.97
CA GLY A 117 -2.96 -4.87 4.44
C GLY A 117 -1.44 -4.92 4.61
N ARG A 118 -0.77 -5.91 4.02
CA ARG A 118 0.70 -6.04 4.06
C ARG A 118 1.31 -5.22 2.95
N THR A 119 2.46 -4.63 3.23
CA THR A 119 3.12 -3.71 2.31
C THR A 119 3.71 -4.42 1.11
N MET A 120 3.68 -3.73 -0.02
CA MET A 120 4.35 -4.09 -1.25
C MET A 120 5.11 -2.84 -1.69
N SER A 121 6.43 -2.85 -1.53
CA SER A 121 7.29 -1.75 -1.98
C SER A 121 7.76 -2.01 -3.38
N THR A 122 7.75 -0.99 -4.23
CA THR A 122 8.35 -1.05 -5.56
C THR A 122 9.40 0.06 -5.69
N VAL A 123 10.67 -0.35 -5.77
CA VAL A 123 11.81 0.54 -6.00
C VAL A 123 12.50 0.11 -7.29
N ALA A 124 12.72 1.07 -8.20
CA ALA A 124 13.36 0.82 -9.50
C ALA A 124 12.73 -0.35 -10.30
N GLY A 125 11.41 -0.53 -10.19
CA GLY A 125 10.65 -1.58 -10.88
C GLY A 125 10.72 -2.96 -10.22
N VAL A 126 11.41 -3.11 -9.09
CA VAL A 126 11.43 -4.35 -8.31
C VAL A 126 10.42 -4.24 -7.18
N THR A 127 9.44 -5.14 -7.16
CA THR A 127 8.42 -5.20 -6.10
C THR A 127 8.80 -6.23 -5.04
N THR A 128 8.89 -5.80 -3.78
CA THR A 128 9.19 -6.64 -2.62
C THR A 128 7.95 -6.77 -1.72
N PRO A 129 7.47 -8.00 -1.47
CA PRO A 129 6.33 -8.23 -0.58
C PRO A 129 6.72 -8.18 0.89
N ASN A 130 5.81 -7.69 1.74
CA ASN A 130 5.96 -7.50 3.18
C ASN A 130 7.22 -6.68 3.55
N ALA A 131 7.59 -5.74 2.68
CA ALA A 131 8.79 -4.94 2.87
C ALA A 131 8.56 -3.85 3.93
N GLN A 132 9.52 -3.68 4.83
CA GLN A 132 9.56 -2.47 5.64
C GLN A 132 10.05 -1.32 4.78
N VAL A 133 9.31 -0.21 4.79
CA VAL A 133 9.57 0.96 3.98
C VAL A 133 9.82 2.16 4.88
N GLN A 134 10.86 2.93 4.59
CA GLN A 134 11.13 4.20 5.26
C GLN A 134 11.11 5.32 4.22
N ILE A 135 10.08 6.15 4.27
CA ILE A 135 9.94 7.33 3.41
C ILE A 135 10.43 8.55 4.17
N ARG A 136 11.48 9.21 3.68
CA ARG A 136 11.99 10.45 4.30
C ARG A 136 11.59 11.67 3.48
N LEU A 137 10.92 12.63 4.14
CA LEU A 137 10.70 13.97 3.60
C LEU A 137 11.78 14.90 4.12
N LEU A 138 12.25 15.77 3.25
CA LEU A 138 13.33 16.71 3.50
C LEU A 138 12.83 18.13 3.34
N SER A 139 13.23 19.00 4.26
CA SER A 139 13.27 20.44 4.07
C SER A 139 14.72 20.92 4.02
N SER A 140 14.96 22.23 3.90
CA SER A 140 16.32 22.79 3.82
C SER A 140 17.20 22.46 5.03
N ASP A 141 16.58 22.32 6.21
CA ASP A 141 17.27 22.18 7.49
C ASP A 141 16.78 21.00 8.36
N ASP A 142 15.68 20.34 7.98
CA ASP A 142 15.00 19.31 8.78
C ASP A 142 14.58 18.13 7.90
N SER A 143 14.32 16.98 8.52
CA SER A 143 13.74 15.82 7.87
C SER A 143 12.76 15.09 8.78
N ILE A 144 11.73 14.47 8.21
CA ILE A 144 10.80 13.60 8.92
C ILE A 144 10.77 12.25 8.19
N SER A 145 10.88 11.15 8.93
CA SER A 145 10.64 9.81 8.42
C SER A 145 9.19 9.38 8.65
N ILE A 146 8.62 8.70 7.66
CA ILE A 146 7.43 7.88 7.80
C ILE A 146 7.87 6.45 7.57
N ASP A 147 7.69 5.61 8.57
CA ASP A 147 8.02 4.20 8.49
C ASP A 147 6.74 3.38 8.33
N VAL A 148 6.78 2.41 7.43
CA VAL A 148 5.68 1.50 7.13
C VAL A 148 6.20 0.08 7.31
N THR A 149 5.61 -0.68 8.23
CA THR A 149 6.05 -2.05 8.51
C THR A 149 5.61 -3.03 7.43
N GLY A 150 6.23 -4.21 7.38
CA GLY A 150 5.78 -5.32 6.53
C GLY A 150 4.30 -5.69 6.70
N SER A 151 3.76 -5.46 7.90
CA SER A 151 2.36 -5.72 8.26
C SER A 151 1.42 -4.52 7.99
N GLY A 152 1.99 -3.41 7.51
CA GLY A 152 1.28 -2.18 7.16
C GLY A 152 0.94 -1.26 8.34
N ASP A 153 1.66 -1.34 9.45
CA ASP A 153 1.62 -0.31 10.50
C ASP A 153 2.40 0.92 10.06
N ILE A 154 1.87 2.13 10.31
CA ILE A 154 2.48 3.40 9.90
C ILE A 154 2.83 4.24 11.12
N THR A 155 4.09 4.62 11.21
CA THR A 155 4.61 5.51 12.24
C THR A 155 5.29 6.72 11.61
N ILE A 156 5.27 7.84 12.32
CA ILE A 156 5.93 9.08 11.89
C ILE A 156 6.98 9.40 12.94
N ASP A 157 8.19 9.71 12.49
CA ASP A 157 9.30 10.19 13.32
C ASP A 157 9.78 9.15 14.37
N SER A 158 9.44 7.87 14.18
CA SER A 158 9.71 6.83 15.16
C SER A 158 11.10 6.20 14.99
N GLN A 159 11.91 6.30 16.04
CA GLN A 159 13.08 5.45 16.29
C GLN A 159 12.72 4.01 16.71
N VAL A 160 11.49 3.53 16.42
CA VAL A 160 10.92 2.33 17.05
C VAL A 160 10.80 1.20 16.04
N PHE A 161 11.94 0.58 15.74
CA PHE A 161 11.99 -0.83 15.33
C PHE A 161 13.26 -1.46 15.91
N ASP A 162 13.23 -1.82 17.20
CA ASP A 162 13.98 -2.99 17.63
C ASP A 162 13.16 -4.22 17.20
N ASP A 163 13.22 -4.57 15.90
CA ASP A 163 12.62 -5.80 15.36
C ASP A 163 13.43 -7.06 15.76
N ALA A 164 14.40 -6.88 16.67
CA ALA A 164 14.97 -7.96 17.44
C ALA A 164 13.92 -8.48 18.43
N VAL A 165 12.93 -9.19 17.90
CA VAL A 165 12.16 -10.13 18.72
C VAL A 165 13.21 -11.03 19.38
N PRO A 166 13.35 -11.04 20.71
CA PRO A 166 14.36 -11.89 21.35
C PRO A 166 14.11 -13.32 20.89
N THR A 167 15.16 -13.99 20.45
CA THR A 167 15.09 -15.42 20.09
C THR A 167 14.52 -16.17 21.28
N VAL A 168 13.24 -16.49 21.23
CA VAL A 168 12.59 -17.31 22.24
C VAL A 168 13.13 -18.72 22.01
N SER A 169 14.20 -19.04 22.74
CA SER A 169 14.71 -20.40 22.82
C SER A 169 13.69 -21.21 23.60
N LEU A 170 12.73 -21.80 22.89
CA LEU A 170 11.92 -22.85 23.46
C LEU A 170 12.89 -23.99 23.80
N ASN A 171 13.04 -24.28 25.09
CA ASN A 171 13.73 -25.48 25.52
C ASN A 171 12.95 -26.67 24.94
N VAL A 172 13.47 -27.28 23.88
CA VAL A 172 12.86 -28.44 23.20
C VAL A 172 12.73 -29.65 24.14
N GLY A 173 13.30 -29.57 25.35
CA GLY A 173 13.06 -30.51 26.44
C GLY A 173 11.64 -30.47 27.04
N ASP A 174 10.88 -29.39 26.82
CA ASP A 174 9.47 -29.30 27.27
C ASP A 174 8.47 -29.84 26.22
N LEU A 175 8.96 -30.21 25.02
CA LEU A 175 8.20 -30.95 24.00
C LEU A 175 8.32 -32.47 24.20
N SER A 176 8.44 -32.93 25.45
CA SER A 176 8.32 -34.37 25.71
C SER A 176 6.83 -34.77 25.59
N ALA A 177 6.59 -35.73 24.71
CA ALA A 177 5.26 -36.25 24.44
C ALA A 177 4.58 -36.75 25.71
N GLY A 178 3.44 -36.14 26.07
CA GLY A 178 2.54 -36.64 27.10
C GLY A 178 2.73 -36.03 28.48
N SER A 179 2.20 -34.83 28.69
CA SER A 179 1.91 -34.31 30.03
C SER A 179 0.63 -33.47 29.97
N SER A 180 -0.45 -34.01 30.54
CA SER A 180 -1.59 -33.22 31.01
C SER A 180 -1.25 -32.67 32.39
N GLY A 181 -1.34 -31.36 32.59
CA GLY A 181 -1.19 -30.78 33.92
C GLY A 181 -1.15 -29.25 33.98
N SER A 182 -2.32 -28.65 34.14
CA SER A 182 -2.65 -27.45 34.94
C SER A 182 -1.49 -26.63 35.53
N GLY A 183 -1.46 -25.33 35.21
CA GLY A 183 -0.59 -24.34 35.84
C GLY A 183 -1.03 -22.90 35.58
N THR A 184 -1.95 -22.41 36.40
CA THR A 184 -2.32 -21.01 36.58
C THR A 184 -1.13 -20.08 36.84
N THR A 185 -1.04 -18.97 36.11
CA THR A 185 -0.96 -17.60 36.66
C THR A 185 -1.32 -16.60 35.56
N SER A 186 -2.56 -16.11 35.61
CA SER A 186 -3.04 -14.98 34.83
C SER A 186 -2.63 -13.68 35.55
N PRO A 187 -1.92 -12.74 34.90
CA PRO A 187 -1.90 -11.36 35.38
C PRO A 187 -3.19 -10.69 34.93
N SER A 188 -4.03 -10.38 35.92
CA SER A 188 -5.21 -9.54 35.81
C SER A 188 -4.84 -8.12 35.40
N THR A 189 -5.34 -7.63 34.26
CA THR A 189 -5.79 -6.23 34.14
C THR A 189 -6.75 -6.06 32.96
N SER A 190 -8.05 -6.05 33.30
CA SER A 190 -9.21 -5.41 32.66
C SER A 190 -9.14 -5.03 31.17
N GLU A 191 -9.76 -5.86 30.34
CA GLU A 191 -10.34 -5.52 29.03
C GLU A 191 -11.74 -4.88 29.23
N PRO A 192 -12.10 -3.77 28.57
CA PRO A 192 -13.47 -3.28 28.58
C PRO A 192 -14.34 -4.20 27.73
N THR A 193 -15.30 -4.85 28.37
CA THR A 193 -16.32 -5.70 27.75
C THR A 193 -17.15 -4.92 26.72
N SER A 194 -17.16 -5.39 25.47
CA SER A 194 -18.11 -4.95 24.46
C SER A 194 -19.52 -5.40 24.85
N SER A 195 -20.40 -4.42 25.04
CA SER A 195 -21.82 -4.62 25.29
C SER A 195 -22.48 -5.29 24.09
N ALA A 196 -23.15 -6.41 24.33
CA ALA A 196 -23.97 -7.08 23.33
C ALA A 196 -25.12 -6.17 22.86
N THR A 197 -25.24 -6.03 21.55
CA THR A 197 -26.38 -5.44 20.85
C THR A 197 -27.64 -6.31 21.09
N PRO A 198 -28.80 -5.73 21.48
CA PRO A 198 -30.01 -6.52 21.68
C PRO A 198 -30.58 -7.00 20.34
N THR A 199 -30.91 -8.28 20.30
CA THR A 199 -31.68 -8.97 19.24
C THR A 199 -33.09 -8.36 19.12
N PRO A 200 -33.62 -8.09 17.91
CA PRO A 200 -34.98 -7.61 17.77
C PRO A 200 -36.01 -8.69 18.09
N ILE A 201 -36.98 -8.32 18.93
CA ILE A 201 -38.16 -9.11 19.31
C ILE A 201 -39.18 -9.01 18.17
N PRO A 202 -39.74 -10.11 17.64
CA PRO A 202 -40.88 -10.04 16.72
C PRO A 202 -42.14 -9.69 17.50
N VAL A 203 -42.79 -8.57 17.16
CA VAL A 203 -44.10 -8.19 17.70
C VAL A 203 -45.17 -8.84 16.85
N ASP A 204 -45.92 -9.75 17.47
CA ASP A 204 -47.14 -10.35 16.92
C ASP A 204 -48.29 -9.34 17.11
N VAL A 205 -48.85 -8.81 16.01
CA VAL A 205 -49.98 -7.87 16.06
C VAL A 205 -51.21 -8.60 15.55
N THR A 206 -51.99 -9.15 16.50
CA THR A 206 -53.39 -9.52 16.28
C THR A 206 -54.25 -8.48 16.98
N ASP A 207 -54.86 -7.56 16.21
CA ASP A 207 -56.02 -6.84 16.72
C ASP A 207 -57.01 -6.54 15.59
N SER A 208 -58.14 -7.25 15.64
CA SER A 208 -59.29 -7.06 14.77
C SER A 208 -60.31 -6.18 15.51
N VAL A 209 -60.38 -4.91 15.13
CA VAL A 209 -61.41 -3.99 15.64
C VAL A 209 -62.54 -3.86 14.60
N PRO A 210 -63.80 -4.21 14.93
CA PRO A 210 -64.93 -4.04 14.00
C PRO A 210 -65.45 -2.60 14.01
N THR A 211 -65.66 -2.05 12.80
CA THR A 211 -66.24 -0.73 12.55
C THR A 211 -67.76 -0.73 12.78
N PRO A 212 -68.33 0.24 13.53
CA PRO A 212 -69.77 0.34 13.75
C PRO A 212 -70.52 0.90 12.53
N THR A 213 -71.67 0.29 12.25
CA THR A 213 -72.65 0.67 11.21
C THR A 213 -73.54 1.82 11.70
N PRO A 214 -73.85 2.85 10.89
CA PRO A 214 -74.96 3.75 11.18
C PRO A 214 -76.27 3.24 10.58
N ILE A 215 -77.31 3.25 11.42
CA ILE A 215 -78.72 2.94 11.13
C ILE A 215 -79.37 4.17 10.47
N ILE A 216 -80.11 3.97 9.37
CA ILE A 216 -81.16 4.90 8.93
C ILE A 216 -82.42 4.09 8.58
N ASP A 217 -83.47 4.37 9.33
CA ASP A 217 -84.85 3.87 9.22
C ASP A 217 -85.69 4.92 8.51
N ILE A 218 -86.20 4.60 7.30
CA ILE A 218 -87.33 5.29 6.65
C ILE A 218 -88.11 4.25 5.84
N GLY A 219 -89.40 4.16 6.10
CA GLY A 219 -90.33 3.18 5.52
C GLY A 219 -90.82 3.45 4.09
N ASP A 220 -91.69 2.52 3.68
CA ASP A 220 -92.59 2.49 2.53
C ASP A 220 -92.00 2.27 1.11
N GLY A 221 -92.42 1.14 0.52
CA GLY A 221 -92.70 1.04 -0.92
C GLY A 221 -91.63 0.45 -1.85
N LEU A 222 -91.94 -0.71 -2.44
CA LEU A 222 -91.34 -1.38 -3.63
C LEU A 222 -90.60 -0.46 -4.64
N PRO A 223 -89.51 -0.90 -5.32
CA PRO A 223 -89.63 -1.96 -6.35
C PRO A 223 -88.45 -2.95 -6.48
N VAL A 224 -88.73 -4.00 -7.27
CA VAL A 224 -87.90 -5.15 -7.63
C VAL A 224 -86.49 -4.79 -8.09
N ALA A 225 -85.47 -5.35 -7.43
CA ALA A 225 -84.06 -5.25 -7.84
C ALA A 225 -83.73 -6.31 -8.91
N THR A 226 -83.33 -5.83 -10.07
CA THR A 226 -82.78 -6.53 -11.24
C THR A 226 -81.57 -7.40 -10.87
N PRO A 227 -81.39 -8.62 -11.43
CA PRO A 227 -80.25 -9.47 -11.07
C PRO A 227 -78.94 -8.81 -11.50
N THR A 228 -78.02 -8.67 -10.55
CA THR A 228 -76.67 -8.14 -10.74
C THR A 228 -75.85 -9.11 -11.61
N PRO A 229 -75.14 -8.65 -12.65
CA PRO A 229 -74.36 -9.55 -13.50
C PRO A 229 -73.24 -10.22 -12.69
N SER A 230 -73.12 -11.55 -12.87
CA SER A 230 -72.09 -12.38 -12.25
C SER A 230 -70.70 -11.89 -12.66
N ALA A 231 -69.81 -11.68 -11.67
CA ALA A 231 -68.43 -11.29 -11.91
C ALA A 231 -67.69 -12.38 -12.71
N THR A 232 -67.14 -11.99 -13.86
CA THR A 232 -66.29 -12.84 -14.69
C THR A 232 -65.00 -13.15 -13.94
N ALA A 233 -64.68 -14.43 -13.78
CA ALA A 233 -63.45 -14.88 -13.14
C ALA A 233 -62.22 -14.30 -13.86
N THR A 234 -61.41 -13.54 -13.13
CA THR A 234 -60.14 -13.01 -13.63
C THR A 234 -59.13 -14.16 -13.77
N PRO A 235 -58.44 -14.33 -14.91
CA PRO A 235 -57.49 -15.41 -15.08
C PRO A 235 -56.31 -15.23 -14.12
N THR A 236 -56.00 -16.28 -13.36
CA THR A 236 -54.84 -16.37 -12.47
C THR A 236 -53.55 -16.21 -13.30
N PRO A 237 -52.63 -15.30 -12.90
CA PRO A 237 -51.36 -15.13 -13.61
C PRO A 237 -50.54 -16.44 -13.55
N ALA A 238 -50.00 -16.84 -14.71
CA ALA A 238 -49.17 -18.03 -14.85
C ALA A 238 -47.87 -17.87 -14.03
N PRO A 239 -47.35 -18.97 -13.44
CA PRO A 239 -46.14 -18.91 -12.64
C PRO A 239 -44.94 -18.49 -13.51
N THR A 240 -44.26 -17.44 -13.06
CA THR A 240 -43.03 -16.92 -13.67
C THR A 240 -41.93 -17.99 -13.60
N PRO A 241 -41.21 -18.29 -14.71
CA PRO A 241 -40.17 -19.31 -14.69
C PRO A 241 -39.07 -18.95 -13.70
N THR A 242 -38.74 -19.88 -12.81
CA THR A 242 -37.66 -19.76 -11.84
C THR A 242 -36.33 -19.74 -12.59
N ALA A 243 -35.49 -18.71 -12.34
CA ALA A 243 -34.19 -18.59 -12.96
C ALA A 243 -33.31 -19.81 -12.62
N THR A 244 -32.85 -20.51 -13.65
CA THR A 244 -31.89 -21.60 -13.53
C THR A 244 -30.59 -21.06 -12.92
N PRO A 245 -30.02 -21.70 -11.87
CA PRO A 245 -28.77 -21.24 -11.27
C PRO A 245 -27.66 -21.28 -12.32
N THR A 246 -27.08 -20.11 -12.59
CA THR A 246 -25.92 -19.96 -13.45
C THR A 246 -24.74 -20.68 -12.81
N ALA A 247 -24.04 -21.53 -13.58
CA ALA A 247 -22.86 -22.23 -13.10
C ALA A 247 -21.84 -21.21 -12.57
N THR A 248 -21.46 -21.35 -11.30
CA THR A 248 -20.42 -20.53 -10.68
C THR A 248 -19.12 -20.75 -11.45
N PRO A 249 -18.45 -19.70 -11.93
CA PRO A 249 -17.18 -19.85 -12.63
C PRO A 249 -16.18 -20.53 -11.69
N THR A 250 -15.59 -21.63 -12.15
CA THR A 250 -14.48 -22.28 -11.45
C THR A 250 -13.36 -21.25 -11.30
N PRO A 251 -12.80 -21.03 -10.09
CA PRO A 251 -11.72 -20.07 -9.91
C PRO A 251 -10.58 -20.44 -10.85
N THR A 252 -10.23 -19.52 -11.74
CA THR A 252 -9.04 -19.61 -12.57
C THR A 252 -7.85 -19.72 -11.61
N PRO A 253 -6.97 -20.73 -11.73
CA PRO A 253 -5.81 -20.84 -10.84
C PRO A 253 -5.00 -19.56 -10.93
N THR A 254 -4.85 -18.88 -9.81
CA THR A 254 -4.03 -17.68 -9.69
C THR A 254 -2.60 -18.05 -10.12
N PRO A 255 -2.02 -17.36 -11.12
CA PRO A 255 -0.66 -17.68 -11.55
C PRO A 255 0.28 -17.50 -10.36
N MET A 256 0.98 -18.57 -9.97
CA MET A 256 2.03 -18.48 -8.96
C MET A 256 3.06 -17.45 -9.43
N ALA A 257 3.17 -16.33 -8.71
CA ALA A 257 4.24 -15.38 -8.91
C ALA A 257 5.56 -16.07 -8.59
N CYS A 258 6.44 -16.19 -9.57
CA CYS A 258 7.81 -16.65 -9.41
C CYS A 258 8.78 -15.52 -9.76
N THR A 259 9.98 -15.58 -9.21
CA THR A 259 11.03 -14.57 -9.31
C THR A 259 12.32 -15.18 -9.88
N ILE A 260 13.07 -14.40 -10.65
CA ILE A 260 14.44 -14.72 -11.05
C ILE A 260 15.41 -14.21 -9.98
N ASN A 261 16.38 -15.04 -9.60
CA ASN A 261 17.45 -14.71 -8.65
C ASN A 261 18.81 -14.82 -9.33
N VAL A 262 19.70 -13.86 -9.02
CA VAL A 262 21.08 -13.82 -9.51
C VAL A 262 22.03 -13.85 -8.31
N ASP A 263 23.20 -14.48 -8.46
CA ASP A 263 24.22 -14.54 -7.40
C ASP A 263 24.98 -13.22 -7.23
N LYS A 264 24.98 -12.36 -8.26
CA LYS A 264 25.71 -11.09 -8.29
C LYS A 264 24.80 -9.98 -8.79
N ILE A 265 24.73 -8.88 -8.03
CA ILE A 265 23.99 -7.66 -8.41
C ILE A 265 24.82 -6.70 -9.27
N ALA A 266 26.15 -6.82 -9.22
CA ALA A 266 27.08 -6.08 -10.06
C ALA A 266 28.32 -6.92 -10.37
N VAL A 267 28.95 -6.67 -11.51
CA VAL A 267 30.20 -7.31 -11.94
C VAL A 267 31.19 -6.26 -12.41
N ILE A 268 32.44 -6.37 -11.94
CA ILE A 268 33.56 -5.56 -12.42
C ILE A 268 34.55 -6.51 -13.10
N MET A 269 34.97 -6.19 -14.33
CA MET A 269 35.92 -7.02 -15.09
C MET A 269 36.88 -6.15 -15.92
N SER A 270 38.01 -6.74 -16.32
CA SER A 270 38.97 -6.11 -17.24
C SER A 270 38.46 -6.10 -18.69
N SER A 271 39.10 -5.32 -19.55
CA SER A 271 38.70 -5.10 -20.94
C SER A 271 38.70 -6.38 -21.78
N ASP A 272 39.49 -7.38 -21.44
CA ASP A 272 39.48 -8.73 -22.01
C ASP A 272 38.95 -9.81 -21.05
N GLY A 273 38.40 -9.36 -19.92
CA GLY A 273 37.96 -10.18 -18.80
C GLY A 273 36.75 -11.05 -19.13
N THR A 274 36.63 -12.12 -18.34
CA THR A 274 35.45 -12.98 -18.31
C THR A 274 34.93 -13.07 -16.88
N ALA A 275 33.62 -13.12 -16.75
CA ALA A 275 32.96 -13.34 -15.46
C ALA A 275 31.76 -14.27 -15.63
N THR A 276 31.37 -14.92 -14.55
CA THR A 276 30.18 -15.78 -14.54
C THR A 276 29.13 -15.22 -13.60
N ILE A 277 27.87 -15.36 -13.98
CA ILE A 277 26.69 -15.07 -13.15
C ILE A 277 25.86 -16.33 -13.09
N LYS A 278 25.55 -16.79 -11.88
CA LYS A 278 24.66 -17.90 -11.62
C LYS A 278 23.24 -17.37 -11.44
N VAL A 279 22.30 -17.95 -12.17
CA VAL A 279 20.90 -17.52 -12.25
C VAL A 279 20.00 -18.69 -11.87
N SER A 280 19.02 -18.43 -11.02
CA SER A 280 18.05 -19.39 -10.51
C SER A 280 16.65 -18.77 -10.46
N HIS A 281 15.66 -19.57 -10.08
CA HIS A 281 14.29 -19.12 -9.85
C HIS A 281 13.67 -19.91 -8.69
N ASP A 282 12.60 -19.37 -8.13
CA ASP A 282 11.81 -19.99 -7.05
C ASP A 282 10.59 -20.78 -7.56
N ALA A 283 10.35 -20.83 -8.88
CA ALA A 283 9.25 -21.62 -9.44
C ALA A 283 9.40 -23.13 -9.19
N ASN A 284 8.26 -23.79 -8.94
CA ASN A 284 8.16 -25.25 -8.75
C ASN A 284 8.23 -26.06 -10.06
N THR A 285 8.39 -25.39 -11.20
CA THR A 285 8.50 -25.97 -12.54
C THR A 285 9.73 -25.43 -13.26
N SER A 286 10.13 -26.07 -14.36
CA SER A 286 11.23 -25.56 -15.16
C SER A 286 10.90 -24.23 -15.84
N VAL A 287 11.84 -23.29 -15.83
CA VAL A 287 11.68 -21.94 -16.41
C VAL A 287 12.74 -21.72 -17.48
N SER A 288 12.30 -21.19 -18.62
CA SER A 288 13.19 -20.76 -19.70
C SER A 288 13.72 -19.35 -19.42
N ILE A 289 15.03 -19.22 -19.24
CA ILE A 289 15.72 -17.96 -18.92
C ILE A 289 16.65 -17.56 -20.07
N THR A 290 16.53 -16.32 -20.55
CA THR A 290 17.38 -15.73 -21.57
C THR A 290 18.15 -14.56 -20.99
N ALA A 291 19.44 -14.44 -21.32
CA ALA A 291 20.29 -13.33 -20.91
C ALA A 291 20.64 -12.44 -22.11
N THR A 292 20.46 -11.13 -21.97
CA THR A 292 20.76 -10.14 -23.01
C THR A 292 21.67 -9.04 -22.46
N SER A 293 22.66 -8.63 -23.24
CA SER A 293 23.54 -7.49 -22.92
C SER A 293 22.99 -6.23 -23.57
N SER A 294 23.12 -5.08 -22.90
CA SER A 294 22.77 -3.76 -23.47
C SER A 294 23.53 -3.42 -24.74
N LYS A 295 24.70 -4.04 -24.95
CA LYS A 295 25.49 -3.89 -26.17
C LYS A 295 26.28 -5.17 -26.48
N ALA A 296 25.64 -6.11 -27.18
CA ALA A 296 26.21 -7.42 -27.50
C ALA A 296 27.47 -7.39 -28.39
N SER A 297 27.73 -6.27 -29.08
CA SER A 297 28.98 -6.04 -29.82
C SER A 297 30.19 -5.90 -28.90
N ASP A 298 29.98 -5.41 -27.68
CA ASP A 298 31.04 -5.01 -26.74
C ASP A 298 31.11 -5.99 -25.56
N LEU A 299 29.97 -6.45 -25.07
CA LEU A 299 29.86 -7.41 -23.98
C LEU A 299 29.01 -8.60 -24.41
N GLN A 300 29.64 -9.75 -24.61
CA GLN A 300 28.97 -10.98 -25.02
C GLN A 300 28.49 -11.78 -23.81
N VAL A 301 27.29 -12.34 -23.91
CA VAL A 301 26.73 -13.28 -22.94
C VAL A 301 26.61 -14.65 -23.58
N THR A 302 27.10 -15.68 -22.88
CA THR A 302 27.06 -17.08 -23.33
C THR A 302 26.45 -17.93 -22.22
N PRO A 303 25.48 -18.81 -22.50
CA PRO A 303 24.87 -19.08 -23.81
C PRO A 303 23.99 -17.92 -24.31
N GLY A 304 24.02 -17.67 -25.62
CA GLY A 304 23.31 -16.55 -26.27
C GLY A 304 21.82 -16.83 -26.58
N GLY A 305 21.23 -17.82 -25.92
CA GLY A 305 19.85 -18.25 -26.14
C GLY A 305 19.22 -18.76 -24.85
N ALA A 306 17.92 -19.04 -24.94
CA ALA A 306 17.12 -19.51 -23.81
C ALA A 306 17.69 -20.78 -23.17
N GLN A 307 17.83 -20.77 -21.84
CA GLN A 307 18.26 -21.90 -21.03
C GLN A 307 17.10 -22.40 -20.18
N LEU A 308 16.83 -23.70 -20.25
CA LEU A 308 15.83 -24.32 -19.40
C LEU A 308 16.46 -24.62 -18.03
N VAL A 309 15.97 -23.98 -16.98
CA VAL A 309 16.40 -24.18 -15.59
C VAL A 309 15.32 -24.97 -14.87
N GLY A 310 15.67 -26.05 -14.18
CA GLY A 310 14.71 -26.85 -13.41
C GLY A 310 14.35 -26.22 -12.06
N ALA A 311 13.25 -26.65 -11.45
CA ALA A 311 12.87 -26.24 -10.09
C ALA A 311 14.03 -26.46 -9.09
N GLY A 312 14.32 -25.44 -8.27
CA GLY A 312 15.43 -25.46 -7.31
C GLY A 312 16.83 -25.56 -7.93
N SER A 313 16.96 -25.45 -9.25
CA SER A 313 18.23 -25.51 -9.98
C SER A 313 18.70 -24.11 -10.37
N ALA A 314 19.95 -24.04 -10.85
CA ALA A 314 20.54 -22.81 -11.34
C ALA A 314 21.36 -23.08 -12.59
N THR A 315 21.44 -22.09 -13.47
CA THR A 315 22.29 -22.11 -14.66
C THR A 315 23.33 -20.98 -14.59
N THR A 316 24.44 -21.13 -15.31
CA THR A 316 25.52 -20.15 -15.33
C THR A 316 25.60 -19.49 -16.69
N PHE A 317 25.59 -18.16 -16.68
CA PHE A 317 25.89 -17.35 -17.85
C PHE A 317 27.29 -16.75 -17.73
N THR A 318 28.08 -16.89 -18.78
CA THR A 318 29.42 -16.32 -18.89
C THR A 318 29.33 -15.01 -19.67
N LEU A 319 29.83 -13.95 -19.04
CA LEU A 319 30.06 -12.65 -19.62
C LEU A 319 31.49 -12.57 -20.14
N LYS A 320 31.67 -12.04 -21.35
CA LYS A 320 32.98 -11.81 -21.94
C LYS A 320 33.02 -10.42 -22.56
N SER A 321 33.94 -9.58 -22.09
CA SER A 321 34.20 -8.31 -22.77
C SER A 321 34.97 -8.55 -24.06
N LYS A 322 34.63 -7.80 -25.11
CA LYS A 322 35.28 -7.83 -26.42
C LYS A 322 36.29 -6.68 -26.55
N LYS A 323 37.17 -6.52 -25.56
CA LYS A 323 38.18 -5.44 -25.50
C LYS A 323 37.57 -4.04 -25.49
N SER A 324 36.39 -3.92 -24.90
CA SER A 324 35.68 -2.65 -24.73
C SER A 324 35.65 -2.25 -23.27
N THR A 325 35.64 -0.95 -23.00
CA THR A 325 35.55 -0.38 -21.65
C THR A 325 34.30 0.48 -21.54
N GLY A 326 33.71 0.51 -20.35
CA GLY A 326 32.48 1.24 -20.11
C GLY A 326 31.51 0.51 -19.18
N ILE A 327 30.32 1.07 -19.06
CA ILE A 327 29.24 0.55 -18.21
C ILE A 327 28.21 -0.10 -19.12
N TYR A 328 27.89 -1.35 -18.81
CA TYR A 328 26.94 -2.19 -19.51
C TYR A 328 25.93 -2.77 -18.52
N THR A 329 24.84 -3.32 -19.04
CA THR A 329 23.87 -4.05 -18.22
C THR A 329 23.56 -5.39 -18.88
N VAL A 330 23.41 -6.43 -18.07
CA VAL A 330 22.95 -7.74 -18.51
C VAL A 330 21.60 -8.03 -17.88
N THR A 331 20.60 -8.28 -18.71
CA THR A 331 19.23 -8.57 -18.26
C THR A 331 18.93 -10.04 -18.47
N PHE A 332 18.57 -10.71 -17.38
CA PHE A 332 18.05 -12.07 -17.36
C PHE A 332 16.52 -11.99 -17.35
N SER A 333 15.86 -12.66 -18.28
CA SER A 333 14.41 -12.61 -18.45
C SER A 333 13.83 -13.99 -18.71
N GLY A 334 12.63 -14.25 -18.22
CA GLY A 334 11.94 -15.53 -18.38
C GLY A 334 10.49 -15.45 -17.91
N GLY A 335 9.84 -16.61 -17.77
CA GLY A 335 8.45 -16.69 -17.28
C GLY A 335 8.23 -16.15 -15.86
N CYS A 336 9.32 -15.96 -15.09
CA CYS A 336 9.34 -15.44 -13.71
C CYS A 336 9.75 -13.97 -13.62
N GLY A 337 9.56 -13.21 -14.70
CA GLY A 337 9.95 -11.80 -14.78
C GLY A 337 11.39 -11.60 -15.24
N SER A 338 12.01 -10.49 -14.81
CA SER A 338 13.36 -10.11 -15.23
C SER A 338 14.22 -9.56 -14.09
N LYS A 339 15.53 -9.71 -14.23
CA LYS A 339 16.55 -9.11 -13.35
C LYS A 339 17.70 -8.57 -14.16
N THR A 340 18.17 -7.38 -13.80
CA THR A 340 19.28 -6.71 -14.47
C THR A 340 20.49 -6.61 -13.54
N VAL A 341 21.66 -6.92 -14.08
CA VAL A 341 22.96 -6.84 -13.39
C VAL A 341 23.80 -5.78 -14.06
N ALA A 342 24.34 -4.85 -13.28
CA ALA A 342 25.26 -3.83 -13.78
C ALA A 342 26.65 -4.44 -14.01
N VAL A 343 27.28 -4.11 -15.14
CA VAL A 343 28.59 -4.62 -15.52
C VAL A 343 29.50 -3.44 -15.84
N THR A 344 30.56 -3.27 -15.06
CA THR A 344 31.59 -2.25 -15.31
C THR A 344 32.82 -2.92 -15.88
N VAL A 345 33.22 -2.49 -17.08
CA VAL A 345 34.44 -2.97 -17.73
C VAL A 345 35.50 -1.89 -17.69
N LEU A 346 36.61 -2.19 -17.01
CA LEU A 346 37.76 -1.31 -16.83
C LEU A 346 38.89 -1.73 -17.77
N LEU A 347 39.86 -0.85 -17.98
CA LEU A 347 41.04 -1.12 -18.83
C LEU A 347 41.80 -2.35 -18.33
#